data_AF-A0A9N7R212-F1
#
_entry.id   AF-A0A9N7R212-F1
#
_cell.length_a   1.000
_cell.length_b   1.000
_cell.length_c   1.000
_cell.angle_alpha   90.00
_cell.angle_beta   90.00
_cell.angle_gamma   90.00
#
_symmetry.space_group_name_H-M   'P 1'
#
loop_
_entity.id
_entity.type
_entity.pdbx_description
1 polymer ?
#
loop_
_entity_poly.entity_id
_entity_poly.type
_entity_poly.pdbx_seq_one_letter_code
_entity_poly.pdbx_strand_id
1 'polypeptide(L)'
;VVSSRHWPLISKYRAAVRTQSPKTEMVDSLLKKVSDTEDKGIFREALMDLYRSSRKKPKQIIIFRDGVSESQFNQVLNIELEQMIE
;
A
#
# COMPACT_ATOMS: atom_id res chain seq x y z
N VAL A 1 2.60 -4.68 -4.71
CA VAL A 1 2.91 -3.31 -4.28
C VAL A 1 4.38 -3.19 -3.93
N VAL A 2 5.05 -2.10 -4.30
CA VAL A 2 6.42 -1.79 -3.86
C VAL A 2 6.42 -0.55 -2.96
N SER A 3 7.33 -0.48 -2.02
CA SER A 3 7.45 0.66 -1.10
C SER A 3 8.91 1.04 -0.86
N SER A 4 9.17 2.34 -0.75
CA SER A 4 10.51 2.90 -0.51
C SER A 4 11.03 2.56 0.87
N ARG A 5 12.35 2.40 1.00
CA ARG A 5 13.05 2.15 2.27
C ARG A 5 14.30 3.02 2.39
N HIS A 6 14.84 3.12 3.61
CA HIS A 6 16.12 3.81 3.88
C HIS A 6 16.13 5.28 3.44
N TRP A 7 15.05 6.00 3.71
CA TRP A 7 14.96 7.44 3.44
C TRP A 7 16.18 8.17 4.03
N PRO A 8 16.86 9.07 3.29
CA PRO A 8 16.42 9.70 2.03
C PRO A 8 16.84 9.00 0.73
N LEU A 9 17.34 7.77 0.77
CA LEU A 9 17.71 7.05 -0.44
C LEU A 9 16.45 6.64 -1.23
N ILE A 10 16.25 7.24 -2.39
CA ILE A 10 15.11 6.94 -3.28
C ILE A 10 15.33 5.71 -4.17
N SER A 11 16.44 4.98 -4.00
CA SER A 11 16.82 3.86 -4.86
C SER A 11 16.53 2.48 -4.28
N LYS A 12 16.05 2.40 -3.03
CA LYS A 12 15.81 1.13 -2.34
C LYS A 12 14.32 0.91 -2.10
N TYR A 13 13.80 -0.20 -2.64
CA TYR A 13 12.41 -0.59 -2.48
C TYR A 13 12.30 -2.02 -1.97
N ARG A 14 11.18 -2.33 -1.31
CA ARG A 14 10.75 -3.70 -0.98
C ARG A 14 9.44 -3.99 -1.67
N ALA A 15 9.33 -5.19 -2.23
CA ALA A 15 8.11 -5.70 -2.82
C ALA A 15 7.27 -6.48 -1.80
N ALA A 16 5.96 -6.32 -1.89
CA ALA A 16 4.95 -7.14 -1.25
C ALA A 16 3.98 -7.65 -2.33
N VAL A 17 3.78 -8.97 -2.35
CA VAL A 17 2.93 -9.66 -3.32
C VAL A 17 1.86 -10.44 -2.56
N ARG A 18 0.63 -10.40 -3.06
CA ARG A 18 -0.52 -11.19 -2.58
C ARG A 18 -1.26 -11.76 -3.78
N THR A 19 -1.87 -12.93 -3.59
CA THR A 19 -2.78 -13.52 -4.57
C THR A 19 -4.17 -12.89 -4.44
N GLN A 20 -4.88 -12.75 -5.55
CA GLN A 20 -6.26 -12.26 -5.60
C GLN A 20 -7.08 -13.10 -6.58
N SER A 21 -8.41 -12.94 -6.54
CA SER A 21 -9.31 -13.65 -7.45
C SER A 21 -9.03 -13.29 -8.92
N PRO A 22 -9.24 -14.21 -9.87
CA PRO A 22 -9.01 -13.95 -11.29
C PRO A 22 -9.83 -12.75 -11.79
N LYS A 23 -9.25 -11.94 -12.68
CA LYS A 23 -9.87 -10.76 -13.31
C LYS A 23 -10.29 -9.65 -12.35
N THR A 24 -9.89 -9.70 -11.08
CA THR A 24 -10.01 -8.57 -10.17
C THR A 24 -8.87 -7.59 -10.44
N GLU A 25 -9.17 -6.35 -10.78
CA GLU A 25 -8.15 -5.31 -10.99
C GLU A 25 -7.79 -4.58 -9.69
N MET A 26 -8.76 -4.35 -8.81
CA MET A 26 -8.52 -3.66 -7.54
C MET A 26 -7.58 -4.47 -6.65
N VAL A 27 -6.61 -3.79 -6.03
CA VAL A 27 -5.64 -4.44 -5.16
C VAL A 27 -6.32 -4.79 -3.84
N ASP A 28 -6.53 -6.09 -3.63
CA ASP A 28 -7.01 -6.61 -2.36
C ASP A 28 -5.88 -6.66 -1.32
N SER A 29 -6.23 -6.76 -0.03
CA SER A 29 -5.30 -6.86 1.09
C SER A 29 -4.37 -5.64 1.27
N LEU A 30 -4.75 -4.47 0.75
CA LEU A 30 -4.09 -3.20 1.12
C LEU A 30 -4.27 -2.95 2.62
N LEU A 31 -5.49 -3.15 3.09
CA LEU A 31 -5.88 -3.34 4.49
C LEU A 31 -6.25 -4.80 4.71
N LYS A 32 -5.80 -5.41 5.80
CA LYS A 32 -6.18 -6.77 6.19
C LYS A 32 -6.27 -6.86 7.72
N LYS A 33 -7.41 -6.46 8.26
CA LYS A 33 -7.71 -6.57 9.69
C LYS A 33 -7.77 -8.04 10.11
N VAL A 34 -6.95 -8.39 11.10
CA VAL A 34 -6.93 -9.72 11.75
C VAL A 34 -7.63 -9.64 13.12
N SER A 35 -7.62 -8.46 13.74
CA SER A 35 -8.41 -8.12 14.92
C SER A 35 -8.70 -6.62 14.91
N ASP A 36 -9.44 -6.12 15.91
CA ASP A 36 -9.72 -4.69 16.08
C ASP A 36 -8.47 -3.82 16.22
N THR A 37 -7.32 -4.43 16.59
CA THR A 37 -6.06 -3.72 16.83
C THR A 37 -4.93 -4.12 15.88
N GLU A 38 -5.11 -5.21 15.13
CA GLU A 38 -4.07 -5.78 14.28
C GLU A 38 -4.48 -5.75 12.81
N ASP A 39 -3.65 -5.08 12.01
CA ASP A 39 -3.71 -5.08 10.56
C ASP A 39 -2.44 -5.71 9.98
N LYS A 40 -2.62 -6.64 9.03
CA LYS A 40 -1.56 -7.32 8.26
C LYS A 40 -1.64 -6.96 6.77
N GLY A 41 -2.26 -5.83 6.47
CA GLY A 41 -2.36 -5.24 5.15
C GLY A 41 -1.01 -4.81 4.62
N ILE A 42 -0.91 -4.79 3.29
CA ILE A 42 0.33 -4.41 2.60
C ILE A 42 0.76 -2.98 2.97
N PHE A 43 -0.20 -2.08 3.17
CA PHE A 43 0.10 -0.67 3.43
C PHE A 43 0.75 -0.48 4.81
N ARG A 44 0.23 -1.13 5.85
CA ARG A 44 0.84 -1.12 7.18
C ARG A 44 2.20 -1.81 7.20
N GLU A 45 2.37 -2.92 6.48
CA GLU A 45 3.68 -3.55 6.32
C GLU A 45 4.71 -2.57 5.72
N ALA A 46 4.33 -1.82 4.68
CA ALA A 46 5.19 -0.81 4.05
C ALA A 46 5.56 0.33 5.00
N LEU A 47 4.58 0.88 5.74
CA LEU A 47 4.81 1.95 6.71
C LEU A 47 5.74 1.52 7.85
N MET A 48 5.51 0.32 8.39
CA MET A 48 6.35 -0.24 9.45
C MET A 48 7.78 -0.49 8.96
N ASP A 49 7.94 -0.94 7.72
CA ASP A 49 9.24 -1.20 7.13
C ASP A 49 10.03 0.10 6.83
N LEU A 50 9.35 1.15 6.35
CA LEU A 50 9.94 2.48 6.22
C LEU A 50 10.39 3.02 7.57
N TYR A 51 9.54 2.91 8.60
CA TYR A 51 9.87 3.36 9.95
C TYR A 51 11.05 2.59 10.54
N ARG A 52 11.11 1.26 10.37
CA ARG A 52 12.23 0.43 10.84
C ARG A 52 13.53 0.79 10.15
N SER A 53 13.51 1.03 8.84
CA SER A 53 14.71 1.34 8.04
C SER A 53 15.18 2.79 8.15
N SER A 54 14.30 3.74 8.49
CA SER A 54 14.59 5.18 8.42
C SER A 54 14.33 5.95 9.72
N ARG A 55 13.69 5.31 10.72
CA ARG A 55 13.28 5.92 12.00
C ARG A 55 12.47 7.22 11.86
N LYS A 56 11.73 7.35 10.76
CA LYS A 56 10.88 8.50 10.46
C LYS A 56 9.49 8.05 10.04
N LYS A 57 8.47 8.75 10.57
CA LYS A 57 7.10 8.62 10.07
C LYS A 57 6.96 9.50 8.83
N PRO A 58 6.47 8.98 7.70
CA PRO A 58 6.26 9.79 6.51
C PRO A 58 5.21 10.87 6.77
N LYS A 59 5.48 12.10 6.33
CA LYS A 59 4.51 13.21 6.36
C LYS A 59 3.65 13.26 5.10
N GLN A 60 4.15 12.69 4.02
CA GLN A 60 3.50 12.62 2.71
C GLN A 60 3.73 11.23 2.15
N ILE A 61 2.73 10.71 1.45
CA ILE A 61 2.78 9.42 0.76
C ILE A 61 2.39 9.71 -0.69
N ILE A 62 3.24 9.30 -1.62
CA ILE A 62 3.00 9.42 -3.06
C ILE A 62 2.74 8.02 -3.59
N ILE A 63 1.63 7.84 -4.29
CA ILE A 63 1.18 6.54 -4.76
C ILE A 63 1.16 6.57 -6.29
N PHE A 64 1.89 5.64 -6.88
CA PHE A 64 1.85 5.37 -8.31
C PHE A 64 1.06 4.07 -8.51
N ARG A 65 -0.14 4.19 -9.06
CA ARG A 65 -1.01 3.07 -9.39
C ARG A 65 -1.06 2.91 -10.90
N ASP A 66 -0.47 1.82 -11.39
CA ASP A 66 -0.39 1.48 -12.80
C ASP A 66 -1.61 0.66 -13.26
N GLY A 67 -1.92 0.62 -14.55
CA GLY A 67 -2.90 -0.31 -15.14
C GLY A 67 -4.38 0.02 -14.95
N VAL A 68 -4.73 1.20 -14.45
CA VAL A 68 -6.12 1.59 -14.17
C VAL A 68 -6.72 2.32 -15.37
N SER A 69 -7.82 1.80 -15.91
CA SER A 69 -8.59 2.51 -16.94
C SER A 69 -9.39 3.66 -16.34
N GLU A 70 -9.74 4.66 -17.14
CA GLU A 70 -10.47 5.85 -16.69
C GLU A 70 -11.80 5.50 -15.99
N SER A 71 -12.52 4.48 -16.48
CA SER A 71 -13.79 4.02 -15.88
C SER A 71 -13.62 3.38 -14.49
N GLN A 72 -12.41 2.93 -14.14
CA GLN A 72 -12.07 2.31 -12.86
C GLN A 72 -11.46 3.31 -11.86
N PHE A 73 -11.17 4.54 -12.28
CA PHE A 73 -10.48 5.53 -11.43
C PHE A 73 -11.23 5.80 -10.12
N ASN A 74 -12.55 5.95 -10.18
CA ASN A 74 -13.38 6.13 -8.98
C ASN A 74 -13.36 4.91 -8.05
N GLN A 75 -13.19 3.70 -8.59
CA GLN A 75 -13.08 2.50 -7.74
C GLN A 75 -11.76 2.50 -6.98
N VAL A 76 -10.67 2.91 -7.62
CA VAL A 76 -9.37 3.05 -6.95
C VAL A 76 -9.45 4.08 -5.82
N LEU A 77 -10.03 5.26 -6.08
CA LEU A 77 -10.17 6.30 -5.06
C LEU A 77 -11.10 5.88 -3.91
N ASN A 78 -12.21 5.22 -4.21
CA ASN A 78 -13.17 4.89 -3.15
C ASN A 78 -12.81 3.60 -2.40
N ILE A 79 -12.08 2.67 -3.01
CA ILE A 79 -11.80 1.35 -2.41
C ILE A 79 -10.35 1.25 -1.94
N GLU A 80 -9.39 1.54 -2.82
CA GLU A 80 -7.96 1.37 -2.49
C GLU A 80 -7.48 2.48 -1.54
N LEU A 81 -7.83 3.74 -1.82
CA LEU A 81 -7.41 4.86 -0.97
C LEU A 81 -8.08 4.85 0.40
N GLU A 82 -9.36 4.45 0.49
CA GLU A 82 -10.06 4.31 1.78
C GLU A 82 -9.33 3.27 2.67
N GLN A 83 -8.99 2.10 2.11
CA GLN A 83 -8.19 1.08 2.81
C GLN A 83 -6.81 1.56 3.28
N MET A 84 -6.21 2.54 2.60
CA MET A 84 -4.89 3.08 2.97
C MET A 84 -4.96 4.15 4.06
N ILE A 85 -6.11 4.81 4.22
CA ILE A 85 -6.32 5.89 5.19
C ILE A 85 -6.79 5.34 6.54
N GLU A 86 -7.48 4.21 6.55
CA GLU A 86 -7.97 3.52 7.74
C GLU A 86 -6.85 3.02 8.68
#